data_AF-A0A6A4QPE4-F1
#
_entry.id   AF-A0A6A4QPE4-F1
#
_cell.length_a   1.000
_cell.length_b   1.000
_cell.length_c   1.000
_cell.angle_alpha   90.00
_cell.angle_beta   90.00
_cell.angle_gamma   90.00
#
_symmetry.space_group_name_H-M   'P 1'
#
loop_
_entity.id
_entity.type
_entity.pdbx_description
1 polymer ?
#
loop_
_entity_poly.entity_id
_entity_poly.type
_entity_poly.pdbx_seq_one_letter_code
_entity_poly.pdbx_strand_id
1 'polypeptide(L)'
;MGALQLDKVVHRHQVWRLFSCIWLHGGLVHLLANMFSLVFIGIRLEQDFGFVRIGFLYVLSGFGGSLLSSLFLQSSISVGASGALFGLLGAMLSELLTNWTIYANKFAATLTLIVIIIINLGAGFLPHMDNFAHIGGFFSGFFLGVVFLIRPQYKWVSQRNSYFGFVAPPVNSKHKRYQSVLWVISFILLCAGFITGTVLLLRGVDLNDHCSWCHYLSCIPTTKWSCKPQEDYCESTEMGNQLNMKCLSNGRSDTFSVSNSSPSQAEELCSRLCS
;
A
#
# COMPACT_ATOMS: atom_id res chain seq x y z
N MET A 1 13.71 -5.43 13.03
CA MET A 1 12.82 -4.42 12.40
C MET A 1 11.67 -5.11 11.67
N GLY A 2 10.48 -4.49 11.61
CA GLY A 2 9.22 -5.03 11.06
C GLY A 2 8.98 -4.78 9.56
N ALA A 3 10.04 -4.57 8.77
CA ALA A 3 9.94 -4.34 7.33
C ALA A 3 9.37 -5.57 6.61
N LEU A 4 8.75 -5.33 5.44
CA LEU A 4 8.25 -6.40 4.60
C LEU A 4 9.44 -7.07 3.92
N GLN A 5 9.62 -8.35 4.23
CA GLN A 5 10.66 -9.21 3.67
C GLN A 5 10.04 -10.58 3.43
N LEU A 6 10.01 -10.99 2.16
CA LEU A 6 9.23 -12.15 1.74
C LEU A 6 9.72 -13.46 2.36
N ASP A 7 11.04 -13.69 2.37
CA ASP A 7 11.66 -14.86 3.01
C ASP A 7 11.16 -15.06 4.45
N LYS A 8 11.11 -13.98 5.23
CA LYS A 8 10.64 -14.02 6.63
C LYS A 8 9.14 -14.27 6.73
N VAL A 9 8.35 -13.79 5.78
CA VAL A 9 6.90 -14.01 5.76
C VAL A 9 6.59 -15.47 5.43
N VAL A 10 7.21 -16.03 4.40
CA VAL A 10 6.92 -17.37 3.88
C VAL A 10 7.62 -18.45 4.70
N HIS A 11 8.95 -18.38 4.85
CA HIS A 11 9.75 -19.44 5.49
C HIS A 11 9.79 -19.35 7.00
N ARG A 12 9.63 -18.15 7.58
CA ARG A 12 9.60 -17.94 9.04
C ARG A 12 8.22 -17.64 9.59
N HIS A 13 7.17 -17.75 8.76
CA HIS A 13 5.77 -17.53 9.10
C HIS A 13 5.49 -16.17 9.77
N GLN A 14 6.26 -15.13 9.44
CA GLN A 14 6.13 -13.79 10.03
C GLN A 14 5.09 -12.94 9.31
N VAL A 15 3.85 -13.44 9.18
CA VAL A 15 2.73 -12.81 8.44
C VAL A 15 2.39 -11.42 8.99
N TRP A 16 2.66 -11.16 10.27
CA TRP A 16 2.51 -9.85 10.90
C TRP A 16 3.30 -8.73 10.19
N ARG A 17 4.34 -9.07 9.41
CA ARG A 17 5.12 -8.12 8.61
C ARG A 17 4.31 -7.44 7.50
N LEU A 18 3.26 -8.09 7.00
CA LEU A 18 2.31 -7.50 6.04
C LEU A 18 1.57 -6.30 6.64
N PHE A 19 1.48 -6.22 7.97
CA PHE A 19 0.88 -5.10 8.67
C PHE A 19 1.95 -4.14 9.18
N SER A 20 2.98 -4.63 9.88
CA SER A 20 3.94 -3.75 10.54
C SER A 20 4.73 -2.86 9.59
N CYS A 21 4.92 -3.27 8.32
CA CYS A 21 5.65 -2.47 7.34
C CYS A 21 4.99 -1.13 7.03
N ILE A 22 3.68 -1.00 7.28
CA ILE A 22 2.89 0.24 7.04
C ILE A 22 3.40 1.39 7.92
N TRP A 23 3.93 1.10 9.10
CA TRP A 23 4.44 2.11 10.04
C TRP A 23 5.92 2.47 9.82
N LEU A 24 6.63 1.73 8.99
CA LEU A 24 8.06 1.95 8.74
C LEU A 24 8.26 2.85 7.52
N HIS A 25 9.35 3.61 7.52
CA HIS A 25 9.66 4.57 6.47
C HIS A 25 11.14 4.48 6.10
N GLY A 26 11.44 4.54 4.80
CA GLY A 26 12.79 4.43 4.27
C GLY A 26 13.66 5.69 4.42
N GLY A 27 13.13 6.78 4.99
CA GLY A 27 13.87 8.03 5.19
C GLY A 27 12.98 9.20 5.60
N LEU A 28 13.60 10.33 5.97
CA LEU A 28 12.90 11.51 6.48
C LEU A 28 11.96 12.13 5.44
N VAL A 29 12.41 12.28 4.19
CA VAL A 29 11.60 12.86 3.11
C VAL A 29 10.37 11.98 2.82
N HIS A 30 10.56 10.65 2.77
CA HIS A 30 9.47 9.70 2.59
C HIS A 30 8.46 9.76 3.76
N LEU A 31 8.96 9.85 5.00
CA LEU A 31 8.10 10.04 6.18
C LEU A 31 7.28 11.32 6.08
N LEU A 32 7.93 12.46 5.83
CA LEU A 32 7.25 13.75 5.74
C LEU A 32 6.19 13.74 4.64
N ALA A 33 6.52 13.24 3.45
CA ALA A 33 5.56 13.13 2.34
C ALA A 33 4.31 12.31 2.74
N ASN A 34 4.51 11.13 3.34
CA ASN A 34 3.40 10.29 3.78
C ASN A 34 2.56 10.97 4.87
N MET A 35 3.19 11.64 5.84
CA MET A 35 2.48 12.34 6.90
C MET A 35 1.67 13.52 6.37
N PHE A 36 2.24 14.32 5.44
CA PHE A 36 1.49 15.39 4.78
C PHE A 36 0.27 14.82 4.04
N SER A 37 0.46 13.78 3.23
CA SER A 37 -0.66 13.12 2.53
C SER A 37 -1.72 12.60 3.50
N LEU A 38 -1.31 11.98 4.61
CA LEU A 38 -2.23 11.47 5.63
C LEU A 38 -3.02 12.61 6.31
N VAL A 39 -2.38 13.74 6.59
CA VAL A 39 -3.06 14.92 7.18
C VAL A 39 -4.10 15.48 6.21
N PHE A 40 -3.77 15.66 4.93
CA PHE A 40 -4.73 16.23 3.98
C PHE A 40 -5.88 15.29 3.62
N ILE A 41 -5.58 14.01 3.38
CA ILE A 41 -6.58 13.03 2.92
C ILE A 41 -7.28 12.37 4.11
N GLY A 42 -6.50 11.91 5.09
CA GLY A 42 -6.98 11.17 6.24
C GLY A 42 -7.92 12.00 7.12
N ILE A 43 -7.52 13.23 7.49
CA ILE A 43 -8.37 14.10 8.33
C ILE A 43 -9.70 14.40 7.62
N ARG A 44 -9.66 14.67 6.31
CA ARG A 44 -10.87 14.95 5.54
C ARG A 44 -11.84 13.76 5.57
N LEU A 45 -11.34 12.55 5.34
CA LEU A 45 -12.13 11.32 5.40
C LEU A 45 -12.62 11.01 6.82
N GLU A 46 -11.79 11.25 7.82
CA GLU A 46 -12.11 11.02 9.24
C GLU A 46 -13.23 11.93 9.73
N GLN A 47 -13.22 13.21 9.36
CA GLN A 47 -14.30 14.15 9.66
C GLN A 47 -15.63 13.73 9.03
N ASP A 48 -15.57 13.12 7.84
CA ASP A 48 -16.73 12.78 7.05
C ASP A 48 -17.36 11.41 7.42
N PHE A 49 -16.55 10.47 7.92
CA PHE A 49 -16.94 9.06 8.13
C PHE A 49 -16.56 8.46 9.50
N GLY A 50 -15.77 9.18 10.30
CA GLY A 50 -15.30 8.78 11.61
C GLY A 50 -14.01 7.95 11.59
N PHE A 51 -13.21 8.11 12.64
CA PHE A 51 -11.85 7.56 12.75
C PHE A 51 -11.80 6.03 12.66
N VAL A 52 -12.81 5.32 13.20
CA VAL A 52 -12.82 3.85 13.21
C VAL A 52 -12.86 3.30 11.79
N ARG A 53 -13.74 3.85 10.93
CA ARG A 53 -13.90 3.36 9.55
C ARG A 53 -12.64 3.65 8.74
N ILE A 54 -12.10 4.86 8.86
CA ILE A 54 -10.91 5.27 8.13
C ILE A 54 -9.66 4.52 8.62
N GLY A 55 -9.56 4.26 9.92
CA GLY A 55 -8.49 3.45 10.49
C GLY A 55 -8.48 2.02 9.94
N PHE A 56 -9.63 1.33 9.93
CA PHE A 56 -9.74 0.00 9.31
C PHE A 56 -9.46 0.03 7.83
N LEU A 57 -10.00 1.02 7.11
CA LEU A 57 -9.78 1.17 5.68
C LEU A 57 -8.29 1.37 5.37
N TYR A 58 -7.59 2.19 6.15
CA TYR A 58 -6.16 2.43 6.02
C TYR A 58 -5.35 1.14 6.23
N VAL A 59 -5.58 0.44 7.35
CA VAL A 59 -4.82 -0.79 7.68
C VAL A 59 -5.09 -1.91 6.66
N LEU A 60 -6.35 -2.14 6.29
CA LEU A 60 -6.71 -3.20 5.34
C LEU A 60 -6.25 -2.88 3.91
N SER A 61 -6.24 -1.61 3.51
CA SER A 61 -5.67 -1.21 2.23
C SER A 61 -4.15 -1.38 2.21
N GLY A 62 -3.48 -1.01 3.31
CA GLY A 62 -2.05 -1.26 3.48
C GLY A 62 -1.72 -2.76 3.37
N PHE A 63 -2.50 -3.61 4.04
CA PHE A 63 -2.38 -5.07 3.91
C PHE A 63 -2.54 -5.53 2.45
N GLY A 64 -3.55 -5.05 1.73
CA GLY A 64 -3.75 -5.37 0.32
C GLY A 64 -2.60 -4.93 -0.59
N GLY A 65 -2.00 -3.77 -0.29
CA GLY A 65 -0.76 -3.32 -0.94
C GLY A 65 0.42 -4.23 -0.66
N SER A 66 0.70 -4.51 0.62
CA SER A 66 1.78 -5.41 1.03
C SER A 66 1.62 -6.82 0.47
N LEU A 67 0.38 -7.31 0.39
CA LEU A 67 0.07 -8.60 -0.19
C LEU A 67 0.39 -8.64 -1.69
N LEU A 68 -0.05 -7.64 -2.46
CA LEU A 68 0.22 -7.58 -3.89
C LEU A 68 1.72 -7.38 -4.16
N SER A 69 2.39 -6.51 -3.41
CA SER A 69 3.84 -6.32 -3.50
C SER A 69 4.59 -7.64 -3.25
N SER A 70 4.24 -8.38 -2.20
CA SER A 70 4.89 -9.66 -1.85
C SER A 70 4.69 -10.75 -2.89
N LEU A 71 3.64 -10.68 -3.71
CA LEU A 71 3.37 -11.64 -4.78
C LEU A 71 4.15 -11.36 -6.06
N PHE A 72 4.64 -10.14 -6.26
CA PHE A 72 5.34 -9.72 -7.49
C PHE A 72 6.81 -9.32 -7.26
N LEU A 73 7.21 -9.02 -6.02
CA LEU A 73 8.55 -8.59 -5.67
C LEU A 73 9.13 -9.54 -4.62
N GLN A 74 10.00 -10.46 -5.04
CA GLN A 74 10.56 -11.49 -4.16
C GLN A 74 11.78 -11.00 -3.36
N SER A 75 12.59 -10.11 -3.93
CA SER A 75 13.91 -9.72 -3.41
C SER A 75 13.99 -8.29 -2.88
N SER A 76 12.89 -7.54 -2.89
CA SER A 76 12.88 -6.15 -2.40
C SER A 76 12.44 -6.06 -0.94
N ILE A 77 13.05 -5.12 -0.21
CA ILE A 77 12.58 -4.72 1.11
C ILE A 77 11.60 -3.57 0.92
N SER A 78 10.33 -3.78 1.28
CA SER A 78 9.29 -2.76 1.18
C SER A 78 8.93 -2.20 2.56
N VAL A 79 8.85 -0.88 2.66
CA VAL A 79 8.45 -0.14 3.86
C VAL A 79 7.64 1.08 3.42
N GLY A 80 6.57 1.40 4.15
CA GLY A 80 5.86 2.64 3.92
C GLY A 80 4.36 2.55 4.09
N ALA A 81 3.81 3.66 4.58
CA ALA A 81 2.39 3.95 4.61
C ALA A 81 1.76 4.16 3.22
N SER A 82 2.56 4.29 2.16
CA SER A 82 2.12 4.77 0.85
C SER A 82 1.06 3.86 0.20
N GLY A 83 1.16 2.54 0.32
CA GLY A 83 0.09 1.62 -0.14
C GLY A 83 -1.26 1.89 0.54
N ALA A 84 -1.26 2.16 1.84
CA ALA A 84 -2.46 2.52 2.59
C ALA A 84 -3.02 3.89 2.17
N LEU A 85 -2.15 4.87 1.87
CA LEU A 85 -2.53 6.19 1.36
C LEU A 85 -3.18 6.10 -0.03
N PHE A 86 -2.63 5.27 -0.92
CA PHE A 86 -3.29 4.95 -2.20
C PHE A 86 -4.64 4.28 -1.99
N GLY A 87 -4.79 3.48 -0.93
CA GLY A 87 -6.08 2.97 -0.49
C GLY A 87 -7.08 4.06 -0.13
N LEU A 88 -6.65 5.10 0.60
CA LEU A 88 -7.51 6.27 0.89
C LEU A 88 -7.95 6.97 -0.41
N LEU A 89 -7.06 7.12 -1.39
CA LEU A 89 -7.40 7.69 -2.70
C LEU A 89 -8.40 6.80 -3.46
N GLY A 90 -8.21 5.48 -3.45
CA GLY A 90 -9.15 4.52 -4.03
C GLY A 90 -10.53 4.61 -3.36
N ALA A 91 -10.57 4.75 -2.05
CA ALA A 91 -11.80 4.92 -1.30
C ALA A 91 -12.51 6.24 -1.62
N MET A 92 -11.77 7.34 -1.80
CA MET A 92 -12.34 8.61 -2.26
C MET A 92 -12.96 8.49 -3.65
N LEU A 93 -12.32 7.78 -4.57
CA LEU A 93 -12.87 7.54 -5.91
C LEU A 93 -14.15 6.71 -5.83
N SER A 94 -14.13 5.65 -5.02
CA SER A 94 -15.28 4.77 -4.78
C SER A 94 -16.48 5.52 -4.18
N GLU A 95 -16.23 6.39 -3.21
CA GLU A 95 -17.22 7.27 -2.59
C GLU A 95 -17.86 8.20 -3.63
N LEU A 96 -17.04 8.84 -4.45
CA LEU A 96 -17.48 9.77 -5.49
C LEU A 96 -18.34 9.07 -6.55
N LEU A 97 -17.97 7.85 -6.96
CA LEU A 97 -18.73 7.04 -7.92
C LEU A 97 -20.05 6.53 -7.32
N THR A 98 -20.05 6.08 -6.07
CA THR A 98 -21.23 5.52 -5.42
C THR A 98 -22.25 6.60 -5.05
N ASN A 99 -21.77 7.81 -4.73
CA ASN A 99 -22.57 8.98 -4.35
C ASN A 99 -22.62 10.06 -5.44
N TRP A 100 -22.48 9.67 -6.71
CA TRP A 100 -22.38 10.55 -7.89
C TRP A 100 -23.47 11.63 -7.99
N THR A 101 -24.66 11.37 -7.44
CA THR A 101 -25.82 12.29 -7.50
C THR A 101 -25.74 13.44 -6.50
N ILE A 102 -24.83 13.40 -5.52
CA ILE A 102 -24.73 14.41 -4.44
C ILE A 102 -23.82 15.58 -4.85
N TYR A 103 -22.81 15.32 -5.68
CA TYR A 103 -21.78 16.31 -6.01
C TYR A 103 -22.17 17.21 -7.19
N ALA A 104 -22.16 18.52 -6.97
CA ALA A 104 -22.49 19.53 -7.99
C ALA A 104 -21.46 19.56 -9.13
N ASN A 105 -20.16 19.50 -8.82
CA ASN A 105 -19.06 19.54 -9.80
C ASN A 105 -18.31 18.19 -9.89
N LYS A 106 -19.07 17.11 -10.07
CA LYS A 106 -18.60 15.72 -10.07
C LYS A 106 -17.51 15.40 -11.09
N PHE A 107 -17.61 15.96 -12.31
CA PHE A 107 -16.64 15.68 -13.37
C PHE A 107 -15.27 16.27 -13.04
N ALA A 108 -15.22 17.54 -12.59
CA ALA A 108 -13.97 18.18 -12.21
C ALA A 108 -13.31 17.44 -11.04
N ALA A 109 -14.08 17.13 -9.98
CA ALA A 109 -13.56 16.41 -8.82
C ALA A 109 -13.01 15.01 -9.18
N THR A 110 -13.74 14.25 -10.01
CA THR A 110 -13.32 12.93 -10.46
C THR A 110 -12.06 13.02 -11.32
N LEU A 111 -12.03 13.97 -12.26
CA LEU A 111 -10.89 14.17 -13.14
C LEU A 111 -9.64 14.58 -12.35
N THR A 112 -9.75 15.52 -11.41
CA THR A 112 -8.63 15.92 -10.55
C THR A 112 -8.11 14.73 -9.75
N LEU A 113 -9.00 13.92 -9.17
CA LEU A 113 -8.59 12.74 -8.40
C LEU A 113 -7.87 11.71 -9.29
N ILE A 114 -8.40 11.43 -10.48
CA ILE A 114 -7.76 10.52 -11.45
C ILE A 114 -6.38 11.03 -11.86
N VAL A 115 -6.25 12.33 -12.15
CA VAL A 115 -4.95 12.93 -12.49
C VAL A 115 -3.96 12.78 -11.34
N ILE A 116 -4.38 13.02 -10.09
CA ILE A 116 -3.54 12.81 -8.90
C ILE A 116 -3.09 11.34 -8.82
N ILE A 117 -4.01 10.39 -8.99
CA ILE A 117 -3.69 8.94 -8.94
C ILE A 117 -2.66 8.58 -10.01
N ILE A 118 -2.85 9.04 -11.25
CA ILE A 118 -1.94 8.75 -12.38
C ILE A 118 -0.56 9.36 -12.14
N ILE A 119 -0.49 10.62 -11.67
CA ILE A 119 0.79 11.27 -11.36
C ILE A 119 1.53 10.52 -10.25
N ASN A 120 0.84 10.09 -9.19
CA ASN A 120 1.49 9.37 -8.09
C ASN A 120 1.95 7.96 -8.52
N LEU A 121 1.15 7.22 -9.32
CA LEU A 121 1.59 5.93 -9.88
C LEU A 121 2.75 6.10 -10.87
N GLY A 122 2.74 7.17 -11.66
CA GLY A 122 3.84 7.52 -12.57
C GLY A 122 5.13 7.86 -11.82
N ALA A 123 5.03 8.55 -10.68
CA ALA A 123 6.17 8.78 -9.80
C ALA A 123 6.75 7.46 -9.26
N GLY A 124 5.91 6.43 -9.09
CA GLY A 124 6.37 5.12 -8.63
C GLY A 124 7.19 4.32 -9.64
N PHE A 125 7.44 4.82 -10.86
CA PHE A 125 8.46 4.28 -11.75
C PHE A 125 9.90 4.66 -11.34
N LEU A 126 10.03 5.56 -10.36
CA LEU A 126 11.31 5.93 -9.78
C LEU A 126 11.89 4.76 -8.95
N PRO A 127 13.22 4.62 -8.90
CA PRO A 127 13.86 3.57 -8.11
C PRO A 127 13.48 3.70 -6.63
N HIS A 128 13.35 2.55 -5.95
CA HIS A 128 12.93 2.42 -4.54
C HIS A 128 11.44 2.68 -4.24
N MET A 129 10.61 2.90 -5.27
CA MET A 129 9.16 2.96 -5.11
C MET A 129 8.52 1.61 -5.45
N ASP A 130 7.47 1.25 -4.69
CA ASP A 130 6.77 -0.02 -4.81
C ASP A 130 5.38 0.21 -5.41
N ASN A 131 5.31 0.19 -6.74
CA ASN A 131 4.06 0.42 -7.46
C ASN A 131 3.07 -0.74 -7.29
N PHE A 132 3.53 -1.96 -7.04
CA PHE A 132 2.62 -3.07 -6.72
C PHE A 132 1.92 -2.83 -5.39
N ALA A 133 2.61 -2.29 -4.39
CA ALA A 133 1.97 -1.87 -3.14
C ALA A 133 0.94 -0.75 -3.36
N HIS A 134 1.24 0.22 -4.24
CA HIS A 134 0.29 1.30 -4.56
C HIS A 134 -0.95 0.80 -5.29
N ILE A 135 -0.77 -0.07 -6.29
CA ILE A 135 -1.87 -0.68 -7.05
C ILE A 135 -2.73 -1.56 -6.14
N GLY A 136 -2.12 -2.44 -5.35
CA GLY A 136 -2.83 -3.34 -4.44
C GLY A 136 -3.58 -2.57 -3.35
N GLY A 137 -2.95 -1.52 -2.81
CA GLY A 137 -3.56 -0.62 -1.85
C GLY A 137 -4.74 0.14 -2.45
N PHE A 138 -4.58 0.71 -3.64
CA PHE A 138 -5.64 1.44 -4.34
C PHE A 138 -6.88 0.59 -4.60
N PHE A 139 -6.73 -0.61 -5.18
CA PHE A 139 -7.87 -1.49 -5.45
C PHE A 139 -8.54 -1.98 -4.18
N SER A 140 -7.74 -2.35 -3.16
CA SER A 140 -8.28 -2.74 -1.86
C SER A 140 -9.09 -1.61 -1.24
N GLY A 141 -8.53 -0.39 -1.23
CA GLY A 141 -9.20 0.81 -0.74
C GLY A 141 -10.44 1.19 -1.53
N PHE A 142 -10.45 0.98 -2.86
CA PHE A 142 -11.62 1.21 -3.70
C PHE A 142 -12.80 0.33 -3.28
N PHE A 143 -12.59 -0.99 -3.16
CA PHE A 143 -13.64 -1.90 -2.73
C PHE A 143 -14.02 -1.68 -1.25
N LEU A 144 -13.05 -1.40 -0.37
CA LEU A 144 -13.31 -1.06 1.03
C LEU A 144 -14.10 0.26 1.15
N GLY A 145 -13.88 1.20 0.23
CA GLY A 145 -14.67 2.42 0.10
C GLY A 145 -16.15 2.12 -0.17
N VAL A 146 -16.44 1.15 -1.06
CA VAL A 146 -17.83 0.69 -1.29
C VAL A 146 -18.38 0.04 -0.03
N VAL A 147 -17.57 -0.69 0.74
CA VAL A 147 -18.04 -1.40 1.94
C VAL A 147 -18.28 -0.45 3.12
N PHE A 148 -17.39 0.51 3.37
CA PHE A 148 -17.37 1.35 4.58
C PHE A 148 -17.92 2.76 4.39
N LEU A 149 -17.88 3.31 3.17
CA LEU A 149 -18.20 4.71 2.89
C LEU A 149 -19.55 4.92 2.17
N ILE A 150 -20.39 3.87 2.05
CA ILE A 150 -21.75 4.06 1.54
C ILE A 150 -22.52 5.02 2.45
N ARG A 151 -22.97 6.12 1.84
CA ARG A 151 -23.88 7.06 2.49
C ARG A 151 -25.33 6.66 2.16
N PRO A 152 -26.22 6.65 3.16
CA PRO A 152 -27.63 6.54 2.88
C PRO A 152 -28.12 7.79 2.15
N GLN A 153 -28.93 7.60 1.12
CA GLN A 153 -29.57 8.73 0.43
C GLN A 153 -30.80 9.17 1.23
N TYR A 154 -30.78 10.41 1.72
CA TYR A 154 -31.95 11.04 2.32
C TYR A 154 -32.94 11.41 1.21
N LYS A 155 -34.19 10.97 1.32
CA LYS A 155 -35.27 11.57 0.52
C LYS A 155 -35.42 13.02 0.98
N TRP A 156 -35.20 13.96 0.07
CA TRP A 156 -35.43 15.37 0.33
C TRP A 156 -36.92 15.58 0.61
N VAL A 157 -37.28 15.89 1.87
CA VAL A 157 -38.63 16.33 2.20
C VAL A 157 -38.66 17.83 1.95
N SER A 158 -39.43 18.25 0.95
CA SER A 158 -39.64 19.67 0.67
C SER A 158 -40.36 20.33 1.84
N GLN A 159 -39.63 21.11 2.63
CA GLN A 159 -40.17 21.91 3.73
C GLN A 159 -40.94 23.15 3.26
N ARG A 160 -41.18 23.32 1.95
CA ARG A 160 -41.76 24.56 1.37
C ARG A 160 -43.21 24.84 1.80
N ASN A 161 -43.89 23.85 2.40
CA ASN A 161 -45.25 23.98 2.97
C ASN A 161 -45.30 23.71 4.50
N SER A 162 -44.21 23.90 5.24
CA SER A 162 -44.18 23.62 6.68
C SER A 162 -44.82 24.76 7.47
N TYR A 163 -45.97 24.52 8.10
CA TYR A 163 -46.59 25.45 9.05
C TYR A 163 -45.88 25.40 10.42
N PHE A 164 -46.08 26.43 11.24
CA PHE A 164 -45.51 26.53 12.60
C PHE A 164 -46.01 25.33 13.45
N GLY A 165 -45.08 24.49 13.92
CA GLY A 165 -45.39 23.24 14.64
C GLY A 165 -45.20 21.93 13.85
N PHE A 166 -44.72 21.99 12.61
CA PHE A 166 -44.45 20.77 11.82
C PHE A 166 -43.31 19.93 12.42
N VAL A 167 -43.65 18.76 12.96
CA VAL A 167 -42.69 17.71 13.30
C VAL A 167 -42.40 16.91 12.03
N ALA A 168 -41.19 17.06 11.48
CA ALA A 168 -40.79 16.29 10.31
C ALA A 168 -40.86 14.79 10.62
N PRO A 169 -41.52 13.96 9.77
CA PRO A 169 -41.47 12.52 9.95
C PRO A 169 -40.01 12.06 9.89
N PRO A 170 -39.63 11.01 10.66
CA PRO A 170 -38.28 10.48 10.63
C PRO A 170 -37.90 10.17 9.18
N VAL A 171 -36.83 10.82 8.71
CA VAL A 171 -36.33 10.60 7.35
C VAL A 171 -35.75 9.19 7.33
N ASN A 172 -36.52 8.24 6.80
CA ASN A 172 -36.05 6.87 6.65
C ASN A 172 -34.93 6.85 5.60
N SER A 173 -33.69 6.86 6.11
CA SER A 173 -32.47 6.55 5.40
C SER A 173 -32.62 5.18 4.75
N LYS A 174 -32.79 5.14 3.42
CA LYS A 174 -32.94 3.87 2.69
C LYS A 174 -31.83 3.75 1.67
N HIS A 175 -31.06 2.68 1.79
CA HIS A 175 -30.06 2.33 0.79
C HIS A 175 -30.78 1.91 -0.50
N LYS A 176 -30.31 2.41 -1.64
CA LYS A 176 -30.85 2.00 -2.94
C LYS A 176 -30.41 0.57 -3.25
N ARG A 177 -31.23 -0.18 -3.99
CA ARG A 177 -30.93 -1.59 -4.35
C ARG A 177 -29.54 -1.75 -4.98
N TYR A 178 -29.15 -0.83 -5.86
CA TYR A 178 -27.83 -0.87 -6.48
C TYR A 178 -26.68 -0.71 -5.46
N GLN A 179 -26.84 0.11 -4.41
CA GLN A 179 -25.82 0.28 -3.36
C GLN A 179 -25.64 -1.01 -2.57
N SER A 180 -26.75 -1.70 -2.24
CA SER A 180 -26.69 -3.00 -1.58
C SER A 180 -26.04 -4.07 -2.47
N VAL A 181 -26.35 -4.09 -3.77
CA VAL A 181 -25.72 -5.03 -4.72
C VAL A 181 -24.21 -4.76 -4.84
N LEU A 182 -23.81 -3.51 -5.03
CA LEU A 182 -22.39 -3.12 -5.09
C LEU A 182 -21.65 -3.45 -3.79
N TRP A 183 -22.28 -3.25 -2.64
CA TRP A 183 -21.73 -3.62 -1.34
C TRP A 183 -21.46 -5.12 -1.24
N VAL A 184 -22.45 -5.97 -1.58
CA VAL A 184 -22.30 -7.44 -1.54
C VAL A 184 -21.19 -7.90 -2.49
N ILE A 185 -21.17 -7.39 -3.72
CA ILE A 185 -20.16 -7.76 -4.72
C ILE A 185 -18.77 -7.35 -4.23
N SER A 186 -18.60 -6.12 -3.74
CA SER A 186 -17.31 -5.62 -3.25
C SER A 186 -16.81 -6.41 -2.05
N PHE A 187 -17.71 -6.78 -1.13
CA PHE A 187 -17.38 -7.60 0.02
C PHE A 187 -16.88 -9.00 -0.40
N ILE A 188 -17.58 -9.66 -1.33
CA ILE A 188 -17.18 -10.97 -1.85
C ILE A 188 -15.82 -10.89 -2.55
N LEU A 189 -15.61 -9.89 -3.41
CA LEU A 189 -14.35 -9.71 -4.13
C LEU A 189 -13.17 -9.46 -3.18
N LEU A 190 -13.36 -8.65 -2.14
CA LEU A 190 -12.34 -8.41 -1.11
C LEU A 190 -11.97 -9.68 -0.34
N CYS A 191 -12.98 -10.41 0.16
CA CYS A 191 -12.74 -11.65 0.89
C CYS A 191 -12.02 -12.68 0.00
N ALA A 192 -12.52 -12.89 -1.22
CA ALA A 192 -11.90 -13.82 -2.16
C ALA A 192 -10.47 -13.41 -2.52
N GLY A 193 -10.24 -12.11 -2.78
CA GLY A 193 -8.92 -11.57 -3.13
C GLY A 193 -7.91 -11.71 -1.99
N PHE A 194 -8.28 -11.31 -0.76
CA PHE A 194 -7.39 -11.42 0.40
C PHE A 194 -7.09 -12.87 0.77
N ILE A 195 -8.09 -13.76 0.74
CA ILE A 195 -7.88 -15.19 1.00
C ILE A 195 -6.97 -15.79 -0.07
N THR A 196 -7.31 -15.61 -1.35
CA THR A 196 -6.55 -16.19 -2.46
C THR A 196 -5.13 -15.66 -2.48
N GLY A 197 -4.94 -14.34 -2.37
CA GLY A 197 -3.62 -13.73 -2.34
C GLY A 197 -2.78 -14.22 -1.17
N THR A 198 -3.35 -14.33 0.04
CA THR A 198 -2.62 -14.83 1.21
C THR A 198 -2.24 -16.30 1.02
N VAL A 199 -3.14 -17.12 0.47
CA VAL A 199 -2.84 -18.53 0.17
C VAL A 199 -1.73 -18.67 -0.87
N LEU A 200 -1.76 -17.87 -1.94
CA LEU A 200 -0.70 -17.86 -2.96
C LEU A 200 0.65 -17.43 -2.36
N LEU A 201 0.62 -16.39 -1.54
CA LEU A 201 1.81 -15.88 -0.85
C LEU A 201 2.42 -16.94 0.06
N LEU A 202 1.62 -17.59 0.91
CA LEU A 202 2.09 -18.63 1.82
C LEU A 202 2.55 -19.90 1.11
N ARG A 203 2.12 -20.11 -0.14
CA ARG A 203 2.64 -21.17 -1.02
C ARG A 203 3.95 -20.79 -1.73
N GLY A 204 4.42 -19.55 -1.58
CA GLY A 204 5.64 -19.07 -2.23
C GLY A 204 5.47 -18.88 -3.74
N VAL A 205 4.26 -18.58 -4.22
CA VAL A 205 4.02 -18.33 -5.65
C VAL A 205 4.56 -16.94 -6.01
N ASP A 206 5.42 -16.87 -7.01
CA ASP A 206 5.83 -15.62 -7.65
C ASP A 206 4.98 -15.35 -8.90
N LEU A 207 4.17 -14.29 -8.86
CA LEU A 207 3.37 -13.87 -10.01
C LEU A 207 4.20 -13.16 -11.07
N ASN A 208 5.39 -12.67 -10.73
CA ASN A 208 6.28 -12.04 -11.69
C ASN A 208 6.83 -13.04 -12.73
N ASP A 209 7.02 -14.31 -12.35
CA ASP A 209 7.41 -15.39 -13.26
C ASP A 209 6.39 -15.64 -14.39
N HIS A 210 5.12 -15.28 -14.15
CA HIS A 210 4.04 -15.42 -15.12
C HIS A 210 3.85 -14.18 -16.00
N CYS A 211 4.66 -13.14 -15.84
CA CYS A 211 4.47 -11.85 -16.50
C CYS A 211 5.80 -11.18 -16.87
N SER A 212 6.17 -11.26 -18.15
CA SER A 212 7.44 -10.75 -18.67
C SER A 212 7.60 -9.22 -18.67
N TRP A 213 6.55 -8.46 -18.37
CA TRP A 213 6.57 -6.99 -18.34
C TRP A 213 6.29 -6.41 -16.94
N CYS A 214 5.91 -7.24 -15.98
CA CYS A 214 5.45 -6.80 -14.67
C CYS A 214 6.56 -6.09 -13.87
N HIS A 215 7.82 -6.49 -14.04
CA HIS A 215 8.95 -5.82 -13.39
C HIS A 215 9.08 -4.32 -13.77
N TYR A 216 8.65 -3.93 -14.98
CA TYR A 216 8.67 -2.53 -15.40
C TYR A 216 7.62 -1.65 -14.69
N LEU A 217 6.62 -2.26 -14.04
CA LEU A 217 5.63 -1.49 -13.27
C LEU A 217 6.27 -0.83 -12.05
N SER A 218 7.25 -1.45 -11.41
CA SER A 218 7.93 -0.88 -10.23
C SER A 218 9.17 -0.07 -10.58
N CYS A 219 9.85 -0.37 -11.68
CA CYS A 219 10.97 0.45 -12.10
C CYS A 219 11.25 0.29 -13.60
N ILE A 220 11.37 1.41 -14.30
CA ILE A 220 11.77 1.45 -15.71
C ILE A 220 13.25 1.85 -15.77
N PRO A 221 14.16 1.00 -16.30
CA PRO A 221 15.57 1.35 -16.39
C PRO A 221 15.77 2.49 -17.39
N THR A 222 16.56 3.50 -17.03
CA THR A 222 16.88 4.63 -17.91
C THR A 222 18.38 4.91 -17.91
N THR A 223 18.85 5.80 -18.78
CA THR A 223 20.27 6.22 -18.78
C THR A 223 20.69 6.94 -17.50
N LYS A 224 19.74 7.40 -16.68
CA LYS A 224 19.99 8.11 -15.42
C LYS A 224 19.90 7.23 -14.18
N TRP A 225 19.30 6.04 -14.24
CA TRP A 225 19.15 5.15 -13.08
C TRP A 225 18.97 3.66 -13.46
N SER A 226 19.42 2.78 -12.56
CA SER A 226 19.28 1.32 -12.69
C SER A 226 18.19 0.78 -11.75
N CYS A 227 17.46 -0.22 -12.25
CA CYS A 227 16.41 -0.93 -11.50
C CYS A 227 16.89 -2.23 -10.86
N LYS A 228 18.18 -2.57 -11.00
CA LYS A 228 18.72 -3.73 -10.32
C LYS A 228 18.68 -3.46 -8.81
N PRO A 229 18.21 -4.42 -7.99
CA PRO A 229 18.38 -4.31 -6.55
C PRO A 229 19.86 -4.06 -6.28
N GLN A 230 20.18 -3.18 -5.32
CA GLN A 230 21.52 -3.14 -4.75
C GLN A 230 21.75 -4.50 -4.10
N GLU A 231 22.22 -5.46 -4.88
CA GLU A 231 22.97 -6.57 -4.34
C GLU A 231 24.19 -5.91 -3.71
N ASP A 232 24.14 -5.78 -2.39
CA ASP A 232 25.27 -5.39 -1.56
C ASP A 232 26.34 -6.46 -1.74
N TYR A 233 27.12 -6.34 -2.81
CA TYR A 233 28.27 -7.17 -3.03
C TYR A 233 29.38 -6.66 -2.11
N CYS A 234 29.81 -7.50 -1.20
CA CYS A 234 31.03 -7.25 -0.45
C CYS A 234 32.17 -8.07 -1.03
N GLU A 235 33.26 -7.39 -1.36
CA GLU A 235 34.53 -8.05 -1.58
C GLU A 235 35.07 -8.47 -0.20
N SER A 236 35.36 -9.75 -0.01
CA SER A 236 35.91 -10.25 1.26
C SER A 236 37.32 -10.78 1.05
N THR A 237 38.23 -10.46 1.97
CA THR A 237 39.60 -10.96 2.01
C THR A 237 39.84 -11.56 3.37
N GLU A 238 40.17 -12.86 3.40
CA GLU A 238 40.42 -13.59 4.63
C GLU A 238 41.92 -13.57 4.96
N MET A 239 42.27 -13.06 6.14
CA MET A 239 43.64 -13.07 6.67
C MET A 239 43.63 -13.73 8.06
N GLY A 240 43.78 -15.06 8.09
CA GLY A 240 43.74 -15.83 9.34
C GLY A 240 42.33 -15.86 9.94
N ASN A 241 42.17 -15.45 11.20
CA ASN A 241 40.86 -15.37 11.88
C ASN A 241 40.14 -14.02 11.62
N GLN A 242 40.60 -13.22 10.67
CA GLN A 242 40.02 -11.92 10.34
C GLN A 242 39.50 -11.92 8.90
N LEU A 243 38.25 -11.49 8.75
CA LEU A 243 37.56 -11.30 7.49
C LEU A 243 37.46 -9.79 7.23
N ASN A 244 38.29 -9.28 6.33
CA ASN A 244 38.19 -7.91 5.86
C ASN A 244 37.13 -7.86 4.76
N MET A 245 36.07 -7.08 4.97
CA MET A 245 34.99 -6.94 4.01
C MET A 245 34.92 -5.50 3.53
N LYS A 246 34.74 -5.32 2.21
CA LYS A 246 34.54 -4.03 1.57
C LYS A 246 33.25 -4.05 0.79
N CYS A 247 32.32 -3.19 1.19
CA CYS A 247 31.07 -2.98 0.49
C CYS A 247 31.30 -2.25 -0.83
N LEU A 248 30.91 -2.85 -1.96
CA LEU A 248 31.08 -2.25 -3.28
C LEU A 248 30.03 -1.16 -3.56
N SER A 249 28.89 -1.17 -2.87
CA SER A 249 27.81 -0.20 -3.09
C SER A 249 28.11 1.18 -2.49
N ASN A 250 28.77 1.24 -1.33
CA ASN A 250 29.06 2.48 -0.61
C ASN A 250 30.57 2.72 -0.33
N GLY A 251 31.44 1.75 -0.64
CA GLY A 251 32.88 1.85 -0.45
C GLY A 251 33.38 1.67 1.00
N ARG A 252 32.50 1.39 1.97
CA ARG A 252 32.91 1.14 3.37
C ARG A 252 33.65 -0.18 3.48
N SER A 253 34.69 -0.20 4.32
CA SER A 253 35.44 -1.40 4.67
C SER A 253 35.48 -1.58 6.17
N ASP A 254 35.29 -2.80 6.65
CA ASP A 254 35.44 -3.16 8.06
C ASP A 254 36.03 -4.56 8.20
N THR A 255 36.65 -4.84 9.35
CA THR A 255 37.33 -6.11 9.63
C THR A 255 36.66 -6.86 10.77
N PHE A 256 36.14 -8.05 10.47
CA PHE A 256 35.43 -8.89 11.43
C PHE A 256 36.30 -10.05 11.89
N SER A 257 36.32 -10.35 13.20
CA SER A 257 36.99 -11.56 13.71
C SER A 257 36.04 -12.75 13.61
N VAL A 258 36.35 -13.73 12.75
CA VAL A 258 35.50 -14.89 12.47
C VAL A 258 36.31 -16.17 12.66
N SER A 259 35.81 -17.07 13.51
CA SER A 259 36.48 -18.34 13.84
C SER A 259 36.06 -19.52 12.93
N ASN A 260 34.98 -19.37 12.15
CA ASN A 260 34.55 -20.27 11.06
C ASN A 260 33.58 -19.50 10.16
N SER A 261 33.99 -19.17 8.94
CA SER A 261 33.21 -18.39 7.98
C SER A 261 32.14 -19.27 7.31
N SER A 262 30.91 -19.27 7.85
CA SER A 262 29.76 -19.85 7.12
C SER A 262 29.23 -18.84 6.08
N PRO A 263 28.77 -19.28 4.90
CA PRO A 263 28.30 -18.38 3.83
C PRO A 263 27.20 -17.41 4.28
N SER A 264 26.28 -17.89 5.13
CA SER A 264 25.19 -17.09 5.68
C SER A 264 25.66 -15.99 6.65
N GLN A 265 26.76 -16.22 7.37
CA GLN A 265 27.30 -15.25 8.31
C GLN A 265 28.06 -14.13 7.58
N ALA A 266 28.68 -14.44 6.44
CA ALA A 266 29.31 -13.44 5.58
C ALA A 266 28.27 -12.53 4.90
N GLU A 267 27.14 -13.08 4.43
CA GLU A 267 26.05 -12.29 3.86
C GLU A 267 25.43 -11.32 4.89
N GLU A 268 25.24 -11.77 6.14
CA GLU A 268 24.71 -10.92 7.20
C GLU A 268 25.67 -9.78 7.57
N LEU A 269 26.97 -10.07 7.66
CA LEU A 269 28.01 -9.07 7.89
C LEU A 269 28.11 -8.07 6.73
N CYS A 270 27.97 -8.55 5.49
CA CYS A 270 27.97 -7.71 4.31
C CYS A 270 26.78 -6.75 4.29
N SER A 271 25.57 -7.25 4.51
CA SER A 271 24.37 -6.41 4.59
C SER A 271 24.49 -5.35 5.69
N ARG A 272 25.12 -5.69 6.82
CA ARG A 272 25.35 -4.75 7.94
C ARG A 272 26.41 -3.70 7.64
N LEU A 273 27.42 -4.05 6.85
CA LEU A 273 28.47 -3.12 6.40
C LEU A 273 27.95 -2.15 5.33
N CYS A 274 27.06 -2.66 4.45
CA CYS A 274 26.51 -1.89 3.35
C CYS A 274 25.30 -1.02 3.73
N SER A 275 24.61 -1.32 4.84
CA SER A 275 23.55 -0.48 5.43
C SER A 275 24.06 0.83 6.01
#